data_AF-A0AAV5AUY9-F1
#
_entry.id   AF-A0AAV5AUY9-F1
#
_cell.length_a   1.000
_cell.length_b   1.000
_cell.length_c   1.000
_cell.angle_alpha   90.00
_cell.angle_beta   90.00
_cell.angle_gamma   90.00
#
_symmetry.space_group_name_H-M   'P 1'
#
loop_
_entity.id
_entity.type
_entity.pdbx_description
1 polymer ?
#
loop_
_entity_poly.entity_id
_entity_poly.type
_entity_poly.pdbx_seq_one_letter_code
_entity_poly.pdbx_strand_id
1 'polypeptide(L)'
;MIGFAPQVISNIVSGRKSKPSFDVLNAVLSSFVDVNAEWLITGKGEMLKSEAKKEVVTPNNDKYVAMLEKNNALLEENKALLQAENERLKAEIQALKSSSPQSVRAIQPSQPTQPSTR
;
A
#
# COMPACT_ATOMS: atom_id res chain seq x y z
N MET A 1 -28.41 -5.13 3.23
CA MET A 1 -29.19 -5.32 1.99
C MET A 1 -30.48 -4.53 2.13
N ILE A 2 -30.87 -3.74 1.13
CA ILE A 2 -31.94 -2.72 1.26
C ILE A 2 -33.35 -3.30 1.04
N GLY A 3 -33.47 -4.62 0.80
CA GLY A 3 -34.76 -5.31 0.67
C GLY A 3 -35.49 -5.11 -0.67
N PHE A 4 -34.93 -4.37 -1.61
CA PHE A 4 -35.50 -4.16 -2.96
C PHE A 4 -34.79 -4.98 -4.03
N ALA A 5 -35.53 -5.39 -5.06
CA ALA A 5 -34.97 -6.06 -6.22
C ALA A 5 -33.97 -5.14 -6.97
N PRO A 6 -32.84 -5.67 -7.50
CA PRO A 6 -31.86 -4.88 -8.24
C PRO A 6 -32.45 -4.09 -9.42
N GLN A 7 -33.49 -4.62 -10.07
CA GLN A 7 -34.21 -3.94 -11.14
C GLN A 7 -34.85 -2.61 -10.68
N VAL A 8 -35.37 -2.56 -9.45
CA VAL A 8 -36.00 -1.36 -8.88
C VAL A 8 -34.94 -0.27 -8.68
N ILE A 9 -33.78 -0.65 -8.12
CA ILE A 9 -32.65 0.27 -7.94
C ILE A 9 -32.11 0.74 -9.30
N SER A 10 -31.98 -0.16 -10.27
CA SER A 10 -31.52 0.15 -11.63
C SER A 10 -32.45 1.14 -12.35
N ASN A 11 -33.77 0.98 -12.21
CA ASN A 11 -34.75 1.91 -12.80
C ASN A 11 -34.63 3.34 -12.26
N ILE A 12 -34.24 3.48 -10.99
CA ILE A 12 -34.07 4.76 -10.30
C ILE A 12 -32.74 5.41 -10.69
N VAL A 13 -31.63 4.66 -10.69
CA VAL A 13 -30.27 5.23 -10.82
C VAL A 13 -29.79 5.31 -12.26
N SER A 14 -30.11 4.32 -13.11
CA SER A 14 -29.52 4.19 -14.44
C SER A 14 -30.55 4.23 -15.57
N GLY A 15 -31.72 3.61 -15.35
CA GLY A 15 -32.75 3.45 -16.36
C GLY A 15 -33.61 4.71 -16.56
N ARG A 16 -34.88 4.63 -16.20
CA ARG A 16 -35.89 5.68 -16.46
C ARG A 16 -35.75 6.92 -15.56
N LYS A 17 -34.76 6.95 -14.66
CA LYS A 17 -34.60 7.98 -13.61
C LYS A 17 -35.90 8.23 -12.85
N SER A 18 -36.60 7.14 -12.55
CA SER A 18 -37.88 7.21 -11.85
C SER A 18 -37.71 7.83 -10.47
N LYS A 19 -38.65 8.66 -10.05
CA LYS A 19 -38.64 9.25 -8.71
C LYS A 19 -38.66 8.12 -7.66
N PRO A 20 -37.67 8.06 -6.75
CA PRO A 20 -37.68 7.05 -5.69
C PRO A 20 -38.88 7.28 -4.76
N SER A 21 -39.49 6.18 -4.30
CA SER A 21 -40.53 6.27 -3.26
C SER A 21 -39.91 6.58 -1.89
N PHE A 22 -40.73 7.07 -0.97
CA PHE A 22 -40.32 7.28 0.42
C PHE A 22 -39.73 6.01 1.03
N ASP A 23 -40.35 4.85 0.80
CA ASP A 23 -39.89 3.57 1.35
C ASP A 23 -38.48 3.20 0.89
N VAL A 24 -38.16 3.48 -0.38
CA VAL A 24 -36.80 3.26 -0.92
C VAL A 24 -35.80 4.19 -0.23
N LEU A 25 -36.13 5.47 -0.11
CA LEU A 25 -35.27 6.44 0.59
C LEU A 25 -35.07 6.07 2.05
N ASN A 26 -36.15 5.69 2.74
CA ASN A 26 -36.12 5.28 4.15
C ASN A 26 -35.28 4.01 4.34
N ALA A 27 -35.42 3.03 3.45
CA ALA A 27 -34.62 1.80 3.52
C ALA A 27 -33.13 2.06 3.26
N VAL A 28 -32.79 2.97 2.34
CA VAL A 28 -31.40 3.41 2.12
C VAL A 28 -30.86 4.04 3.39
N LEU A 29 -31.56 5.01 3.96
CA LEU A 29 -31.13 5.71 5.19
C LEU A 29 -31.07 4.80 6.42
N SER A 30 -31.92 3.77 6.47
CA SER A 30 -31.90 2.76 7.54
C SER A 30 -30.77 1.75 7.35
N SER A 31 -30.40 1.42 6.10
CA SER A 31 -29.30 0.49 5.79
C SER A 31 -27.93 1.15 5.91
N PHE A 32 -27.85 2.46 5.63
CA PHE A 32 -26.62 3.25 5.66
C PHE A 32 -26.80 4.40 6.65
N VAL A 33 -26.74 4.08 7.94
CA VAL A 33 -26.99 5.02 9.05
C VAL A 33 -26.08 6.25 9.01
N ASP A 34 -24.91 6.13 8.41
CA ASP A 34 -23.91 7.20 8.30
C ASP A 34 -24.19 8.16 7.14
N VAL A 35 -25.12 7.85 6.22
CA VAL A 35 -25.44 8.72 5.08
C VAL A 35 -26.30 9.88 5.53
N ASN A 36 -25.95 11.09 5.07
CA ASN A 36 -26.71 12.30 5.29
C ASN A 36 -27.95 12.35 4.37
N ALA A 37 -29.13 12.53 4.97
CA ALA A 37 -30.40 12.59 4.25
C ALA A 37 -30.51 13.81 3.33
N GLU A 38 -29.99 14.97 3.75
CA GLU A 38 -30.00 16.18 2.94
C GLU A 38 -29.19 15.96 1.66
N TRP A 39 -27.98 15.40 1.78
CA TRP A 39 -27.16 15.05 0.63
C TRP A 39 -27.84 14.01 -0.27
N LEU A 40 -28.46 12.99 0.30
CA LEU A 40 -29.12 11.94 -0.48
C LEU A 40 -30.28 12.49 -1.32
N ILE A 41 -31.03 13.45 -0.78
CA ILE A 41 -32.23 13.99 -1.42
C ILE A 41 -31.88 15.14 -2.38
N THR A 42 -30.98 16.04 -1.97
CA THR A 42 -30.71 17.28 -2.70
C THR A 42 -29.38 17.28 -3.45
N GLY A 43 -28.50 16.31 -3.17
CA GLY A 43 -27.14 16.24 -3.71
C GLY A 43 -26.19 17.28 -3.13
N LYS A 44 -26.60 18.03 -2.10
CA LYS A 44 -25.82 19.13 -1.52
C LYS A 44 -25.26 18.76 -0.15
N GLY A 45 -24.10 19.32 0.18
CA GLY A 45 -23.41 19.08 1.46
C GLY A 45 -22.61 17.79 1.47
N GLU A 46 -22.26 17.33 2.67
CA GLU A 46 -21.46 16.13 2.88
C GLU A 46 -22.30 14.87 2.78
N MET A 47 -21.81 13.87 2.05
CA MET A 47 -22.47 12.57 1.88
C MET A 47 -22.64 11.83 3.21
N LEU A 48 -21.64 11.92 4.08
CA LEU A 48 -21.62 11.25 5.36
C LEU A 48 -21.93 12.25 6.47
N LYS A 49 -22.68 11.79 7.48
CA LYS A 49 -22.83 12.50 8.75
C LYS A 49 -21.44 12.69 9.35
N SER A 50 -21.15 13.87 9.86
CA SER A 50 -19.81 14.33 10.25
C SER A 50 -19.14 13.47 11.34
N GLU A 51 -19.88 12.57 11.98
CA GLU A 51 -19.41 11.52 12.90
C GLU A 51 -18.61 10.40 12.19
N ALA A 52 -18.74 10.27 10.85
CA ALA A 52 -17.92 9.37 10.04
C ALA A 52 -16.55 9.98 9.65
N LYS A 53 -16.19 11.14 10.22
CA LYS A 53 -14.77 11.36 10.53
C LYS A 53 -14.44 10.36 11.62
N LYS A 54 -14.13 9.11 11.22
CA LYS A 54 -13.09 8.34 11.88
C LYS A 54 -12.04 9.36 12.25
N GLU A 55 -11.82 9.50 13.55
CA GLU A 55 -10.65 10.12 14.10
C GLU A 55 -9.49 9.76 13.17
N VAL A 56 -9.07 10.71 12.34
CA VAL A 56 -7.66 10.73 12.00
C VAL A 56 -7.08 11.01 13.36
N VAL A 57 -6.62 9.94 14.00
CA VAL A 57 -5.93 9.95 15.28
C VAL A 57 -4.72 10.88 15.08
N THR A 58 -4.95 12.17 15.30
CA THR A 58 -3.90 13.15 15.52
C THR A 58 -3.91 13.53 17.00
N PRO A 59 -3.47 12.62 17.89
CA PRO A 59 -2.80 13.05 19.11
C PRO A 59 -1.32 12.67 19.18
N ASN A 60 -0.72 12.05 18.14
CA ASN A 60 0.65 11.50 18.27
C ASN A 60 1.55 11.65 17.04
N ASN A 61 1.25 12.58 16.13
CA ASN A 61 2.04 12.77 14.91
C ASN A 61 3.51 13.14 15.24
N ASP A 62 3.74 13.94 16.28
CA ASP A 62 5.09 14.38 16.64
C ASP A 62 5.97 13.24 17.17
N LYS A 63 5.43 12.35 18.02
CA LYS A 63 6.19 11.20 18.52
C LYS A 63 6.44 10.16 17.43
N TYR A 64 5.47 9.99 16.52
CA TYR A 64 5.61 9.09 15.38
C TYR A 64 6.66 9.62 14.39
N VAL A 65 6.65 10.91 14.08
CA VAL A 65 7.67 11.57 13.24
C VAL A 65 9.06 11.46 13.88
N ALA A 66 9.20 11.80 15.16
CA ALA A 66 10.48 11.68 15.87
C ALA A 66 11.01 10.23 15.90
N MET A 67 10.12 9.25 16.03
CA MET A 67 10.49 7.83 15.97
C MET A 67 10.91 7.39 14.56
N LEU A 68 10.24 7.88 13.52
CA LEU A 68 10.63 7.61 12.13
C LEU A 68 11.98 8.23 11.79
N GLU A 69 12.24 9.47 12.20
CA GLU A 69 13.53 10.14 12.02
C GLU A 69 14.66 9.38 12.69
N LYS A 70 14.45 8.93 13.94
CA LYS A 70 15.44 8.13 14.67
C LYS A 70 15.72 6.79 13.99
N ASN A 71 14.69 6.10 13.48
CA ASN A 71 14.88 4.85 12.74
C ASN A 71 15.66 5.07 11.44
N ASN A 72 15.37 6.13 10.70
CA ASN A 72 16.09 6.46 9.48
C ASN A 72 17.57 6.77 9.75
N ALA A 73 17.86 7.53 10.81
CA ALA A 73 19.24 7.84 11.21
C ALA A 73 20.02 6.55 11.56
N LEU A 74 19.43 5.66 12.36
CA LEU A 74 20.04 4.39 12.73
C LEU A 74 20.22 3.45 11.52
N LEU A 75 19.28 3.49 10.56
CA LEU A 75 19.36 2.69 9.34
C LEU A 75 20.53 3.14 8.47
N GLU A 76 20.74 4.44 8.31
CA GLU A 76 21.86 4.97 7.53
C GLU A 76 23.21 4.69 8.19
N GLU A 77 23.29 4.79 9.52
CA GLU A 77 24.50 4.40 10.27
C GLU A 77 24.85 2.91 10.05
N ASN A 78 23.86 2.02 10.18
CA ASN A 78 24.08 0.59 9.96
C ASN A 78 24.50 0.29 8.51
N LYS A 79 23.91 0.97 7.52
CA LYS A 79 24.32 0.81 6.12
C LYS A 79 25.77 1.24 5.91
N ALA A 80 26.18 2.37 6.49
CA ALA A 80 27.54 2.87 6.36
C ALA A 80 28.55 1.89 6.97
N LEU A 81 28.27 1.36 8.16
CA LEU A 81 29.11 0.36 8.82
C LEU A 81 29.22 -0.93 8.01
N LEU A 82 28.09 -1.43 7.48
CA LEU A 82 28.08 -2.62 6.61
C LEU A 82 28.85 -2.39 5.32
N GLN A 83 28.76 -1.20 4.72
CA GLN A 83 29.53 -0.87 3.52
C GLN A 83 31.03 -0.80 3.82
N ALA A 84 31.42 -0.14 4.92
CA ALA A 84 32.82 -0.08 5.35
C ALA A 84 33.41 -1.47 5.61
N GLU A 85 32.68 -2.35 6.30
CA GLU A 85 33.15 -3.71 6.55
C GLU A 85 33.24 -4.52 5.27
N ASN A 86 32.29 -4.37 4.34
CA ASN A 86 32.35 -5.03 3.04
C ASN A 86 33.57 -4.57 2.22
N GLU A 87 33.89 -3.28 2.22
CA GLU A 87 35.08 -2.78 1.53
C GLU A 87 36.37 -3.26 2.20
N ARG A 88 36.41 -3.31 3.53
CA ARG A 88 37.54 -3.87 4.29
C ARG A 88 37.76 -5.34 3.96
N LEU A 89 36.71 -6.16 4.03
CA LEU A 89 36.77 -7.59 3.72
C LEU A 89 37.16 -7.83 2.26
N LYS A 90 36.66 -7.02 1.32
CA LYS A 90 37.08 -7.09 -0.08
C LYS A 90 38.58 -6.79 -0.24
N ALA A 91 39.08 -5.76 0.43
CA ALA A 91 40.50 -5.41 0.39
C ALA A 91 41.38 -6.52 1.00
N GLU A 92 40.97 -7.10 2.11
CA GLU A 92 41.66 -8.23 2.74
C GLU A 92 41.67 -9.47 1.84
N ILE A 93 40.53 -9.83 1.24
CA ILE A 93 40.45 -10.91 0.25
C ILE A 93 41.37 -10.64 -0.94
N GLN A 94 41.44 -9.40 -1.42
CA GLN A 94 42.31 -9.02 -2.54
C GLN A 94 43.80 -9.15 -2.18
N ALA A 95 44.19 -8.72 -0.98
CA ALA A 95 45.56 -8.84 -0.47
C ALA A 95 45.99 -10.30 -0.23
N LEU A 96 45.07 -11.14 0.27
CA LEU A 96 45.31 -12.57 0.43
C LEU A 96 45.42 -13.30 -0.92
N LYS A 97 44.61 -12.90 -1.92
CA LYS A 97 44.69 -13.42 -3.29
C LYS A 97 46.00 -13.04 -3.99
N SER A 98 46.49 -11.82 -3.80
CA SER A 98 47.77 -11.39 -4.39
C SER A 98 48.97 -12.05 -3.71
N SER A 99 48.86 -12.37 -2.41
CA SER A 99 49.92 -13.09 -1.65
C SER A 99 49.89 -14.61 -1.85
N SER A 100 48.91 -15.17 -2.56
CA SER A 100 48.80 -16.61 -2.82
C SER A 100 48.57 -16.90 -4.33
N PRO A 101 49.62 -16.94 -5.16
CA PRO A 101 49.48 -17.08 -6.62
C PRO A 101 48.89 -18.41 -7.13
N GLN A 102 48.56 -19.38 -6.27
CA GLN A 102 48.33 -20.76 -6.72
C GLN A 102 46.88 -21.29 -6.75
N SER A 103 45.85 -20.54 -6.34
CA SER A 103 44.49 -21.15 -6.24
C SER A 103 43.40 -20.64 -7.20
N VAL A 104 43.62 -19.62 -8.04
CA VAL A 104 42.50 -18.96 -8.77
C VAL A 104 42.41 -19.32 -10.27
N ARG A 105 43.05 -20.41 -10.72
CA ARG A 105 43.05 -20.76 -12.16
C ARG A 105 41.85 -21.58 -12.66
N ALA A 106 40.87 -21.92 -11.83
CA ALA A 106 39.90 -22.95 -12.22
C ALA A 106 38.44 -22.62 -11.94
N ILE A 107 37.93 -21.44 -12.32
CA ILE A 107 36.48 -21.31 -12.60
C ILE A 107 36.27 -20.29 -13.73
N GLN A 108 36.42 -20.74 -14.98
CA GLN A 108 35.78 -20.05 -16.10
C GLN A 108 34.30 -20.47 -16.10
N PRO A 109 33.34 -19.54 -16.29
CA PRO A 109 31.94 -19.92 -16.45
C PRO A 109 31.77 -20.73 -17.74
N SER A 110 31.41 -22.00 -17.61
CA SER A 110 31.04 -22.86 -18.73
C SER A 110 29.82 -22.26 -19.43
N GLN A 111 29.94 -22.01 -20.75
CA GLN A 111 28.83 -21.55 -21.57
C GLN A 111 27.63 -22.52 -21.47
N PRO A 112 26.38 -22.01 -21.48
CA PRO A 112 25.21 -22.88 -21.53
C PRO A 112 25.18 -23.61 -22.88
N THR A 113 25.26 -24.93 -22.82
CA THR A 113 25.07 -25.80 -23.99
C THR A 113 23.61 -25.69 -24.43
N GLN A 114 23.38 -25.26 -25.68
CA GLN A 114 22.04 -25.32 -26.27
C GLN A 114 21.65 -26.78 -26.51
N PRO A 115 20.39 -27.18 -26.22
CA PRO A 115 19.91 -28.51 -26.56
C PRO A 115 19.76 -28.64 -28.08
N SER A 116 20.48 -29.59 -28.67
CA SER A 116 20.33 -29.95 -30.08
C SER A 116 19.08 -30.82 -30.23
N THR A 117 18.07 -30.27 -30.91
CA THR A 117 16.83 -30.96 -31.27
C THR A 117 17.11 -32.00 -32.35
N ARG A 118 16.79 -33.27 -32.09
CA ARG A 118 16.49 -34.25 -33.14
C ARG A 118 15.42 -35.23 -32.67
#